data_AF-A0A813H077-F1
#
_entry.id   AF-A0A813H077-F1
#
_cell.length_a   1.000
_cell.length_b   1.000
_cell.length_c   1.000
_cell.angle_alpha   90.00
_cell.angle_beta   90.00
_cell.angle_gamma   90.00
#
_symmetry.space_group_name_H-M   'P 1'
#
loop_
_entity.id
_entity.type
_entity.pdbx_description
1 polymer ?
#
loop_
_entity_poly.entity_id
_entity_poly.type
_entity_poly.pdbx_seq_one_letter_code
_entity_poly.pdbx_strand_id
1 'polypeptide(L)'
;MITFGEGRCTSCSEVRDALELADEELRSAYTIPALVDRADSAGLWKRFGIREVPTTLFIGKGKMVRDTGQSKDASDFVNFVNNALEASTVGEKVPPEPSMVDKLLDMVRGIFGSGEL
;
A
#
# COMPACT_ATOMS: atom_id res chain seq x y z
N MET A 1 -4.24 7.49 0.65
CA MET A 1 -3.41 6.55 -0.13
C MET A 1 -2.26 6.05 0.73
N ILE A 2 -1.64 4.93 0.36
CA ILE A 2 -0.62 4.24 1.15
C ILE A 2 0.54 3.89 0.22
N THR A 3 1.74 4.38 0.53
CA THR A 3 2.96 4.06 -0.21
C THR A 3 3.84 3.13 0.60
N PHE A 4 4.19 2.00 0.00
CA PHE A 4 5.07 0.99 0.57
C PHE A 4 6.50 1.24 0.10
N GLY A 5 7.43 1.30 1.05
CA GLY A 5 8.84 1.58 0.79
C GLY A 5 9.77 0.86 1.76
N GLU A 6 11.07 1.05 1.56
CA GLU A 6 12.12 0.50 2.41
C GLU A 6 13.18 1.58 2.72
N GLY A 7 13.76 1.57 3.92
CA GLY A 7 14.72 2.60 4.34
C GLY A 7 16.01 2.69 3.51
N ARG A 8 16.42 1.64 2.78
CA ARG A 8 17.61 1.66 1.89
C ARG A 8 17.22 1.61 0.42
N CYS A 9 16.39 2.56 -0.01
CA CYS A 9 15.85 2.64 -1.37
C CYS A 9 15.81 4.09 -1.86
N THR A 10 16.62 4.43 -2.85
CA THR A 10 16.73 5.80 -3.39
C THR A 10 15.42 6.28 -4.02
N SER A 11 14.76 5.43 -4.82
CA SER A 11 13.44 5.76 -5.40
C SER A 11 12.37 5.96 -4.31
N CYS A 12 12.51 5.29 -3.16
CA CYS A 12 11.59 5.43 -2.04
C CYS A 12 11.79 6.75 -1.29
N SER A 13 13.01 7.31 -1.24
CA SER A 13 13.23 8.66 -0.70
C SER A 13 12.69 9.73 -1.63
N GLU A 14 12.91 9.60 -2.94
CA GLU A 14 12.37 10.55 -3.93
C GLU A 14 10.83 10.61 -3.88
N VAL A 15 10.18 9.44 -3.82
CA VAL A 15 8.73 9.37 -3.66
C VAL A 15 8.26 9.96 -2.34
N ARG A 16 9.02 9.79 -1.24
CA ARG A 16 8.68 10.40 0.05
C ARG A 16 8.70 11.92 -0.03
N ASP A 17 9.74 12.50 -0.61
CA ASP A 17 9.86 13.95 -0.77
C ASP A 17 8.74 14.49 -1.68
N ALA A 18 8.43 13.78 -2.77
CA ALA A 18 7.32 14.12 -3.66
C ALA A 18 5.95 14.08 -2.96
N LEU A 19 5.74 13.12 -2.06
CA LEU A 19 4.51 13.00 -1.26
C LEU A 19 4.38 14.10 -0.23
N GLU A 20 5.48 14.54 0.39
CA GLU A 20 5.49 15.69 1.29
C GLU A 20 5.12 16.97 0.56
N LEU A 21 5.63 17.17 -0.66
CA LEU A 21 5.26 18.31 -1.51
C LEU A 21 3.79 18.28 -1.94
N ALA A 22 3.21 17.09 -2.13
CA ALA A 22 1.81 16.93 -2.53
C ALA A 22 0.82 16.94 -1.34
N ASP A 23 1.27 16.90 -0.08
CA ASP A 23 0.43 16.60 1.09
C ASP A 23 -0.76 17.58 1.22
N GLU A 24 -0.55 18.88 1.04
CA GLU A 24 -1.61 19.89 1.15
C GLU A 24 -2.69 19.71 0.07
N GLU A 25 -2.28 19.47 -1.18
CA GLU A 25 -3.19 19.30 -2.30
C GLU A 25 -3.97 17.98 -2.19
N LEU A 26 -3.29 16.90 -1.81
CA LEU A 26 -3.90 15.60 -1.56
C LEU A 26 -4.94 15.67 -0.43
N ARG A 27 -4.63 16.36 0.67
CA ARG A 27 -5.57 16.57 1.78
C ARG A 27 -6.78 17.40 1.36
N SER A 28 -6.56 18.42 0.53
CA SER A 28 -7.62 19.23 -0.06
C SER A 28 -8.56 18.39 -0.94
N ALA A 29 -8.01 17.33 -1.58
CA ALA A 29 -8.76 16.30 -2.29
C ALA A 29 -9.28 15.16 -1.39
N TYR A 30 -9.35 15.36 -0.06
CA TYR A 30 -9.79 14.38 0.94
C TYR A 30 -8.97 13.08 0.95
N THR A 31 -7.71 13.14 0.53
CA THR A 31 -6.79 12.00 0.50
C THR A 31 -5.64 12.21 1.47
N ILE A 32 -5.48 11.28 2.41
CA ILE A 32 -4.38 11.30 3.37
C ILE A 32 -3.24 10.44 2.82
N PRO A 33 -2.03 10.98 2.57
CA PRO A 33 -0.85 10.16 2.26
C PRO A 33 -0.36 9.44 3.52
N ALA A 34 0.04 8.18 3.37
CA ALA A 34 0.64 7.38 4.43
C ALA A 34 1.81 6.57 3.87
N LEU A 35 2.86 6.42 4.66
CA LEU A 35 4.06 5.66 4.32
C LEU A 35 4.16 4.42 5.21
N VAL A 36 4.45 3.28 4.61
CA VAL A 36 4.64 2.00 5.31
C VAL A 36 6.01 1.45 4.96
N ASP A 37 6.91 1.41 5.94
CA ASP A 37 8.19 0.73 5.79
C ASP A 37 8.01 -0.80 5.96
N ARG A 38 8.79 -1.57 5.20
CA ARG A 38 8.82 -3.03 5.32
C ARG A 38 9.18 -3.52 6.72
N ALA A 39 10.14 -2.86 7.36
CA ALA A 39 10.63 -3.24 8.68
C ALA A 39 9.54 -3.16 9.74
N ASP A 40 8.60 -2.23 9.59
CA ASP A 40 7.58 -1.94 10.60
C ASP A 40 6.31 -2.77 10.44
N SER A 41 6.07 -3.40 9.27
CA SER A 41 4.73 -3.92 8.94
C SER A 41 4.71 -5.05 7.90
N ALA A 42 5.50 -6.11 8.09
CA ALA A 42 5.52 -7.28 7.19
C ALA A 42 4.14 -7.91 6.91
N GLY A 43 3.20 -7.84 7.87
CA GLY A 43 1.84 -8.34 7.70
C GLY A 43 1.02 -7.57 6.65
N LEU A 44 1.21 -6.25 6.55
CA LEU A 44 0.55 -5.43 5.53
C LEU A 44 1.07 -5.77 4.13
N TRP A 45 2.36 -6.06 4.01
CA TRP A 45 2.97 -6.46 2.74
C TRP A 45 2.37 -7.76 2.20
N LYS A 46 2.22 -8.78 3.07
CA LYS A 46 1.54 -10.03 2.71
C LYS A 46 0.08 -9.78 2.34
N ARG A 47 -0.65 -9.00 3.14
CA ARG A 47 -2.08 -8.69 2.92
C ARG A 47 -2.32 -8.02 1.57
N PHE A 48 -1.49 -7.04 1.21
CA PHE A 48 -1.64 -6.26 -0.03
C PHE A 48 -0.81 -6.78 -1.20
N GLY A 49 -0.10 -7.91 -1.03
CA GLY A 49 0.69 -8.55 -2.07
C GLY A 49 1.83 -7.68 -2.62
N ILE A 50 2.45 -6.86 -1.77
CA ILE A 50 3.53 -5.96 -2.19
C ILE A 50 4.81 -6.78 -2.44
N ARG A 51 5.35 -6.67 -3.66
CA ARG A 51 6.55 -7.41 -4.10
C ARG A 51 7.71 -6.48 -4.47
N GLU A 52 7.40 -5.26 -4.86
CA GLU A 52 8.35 -4.25 -5.35
C GLU A 52 8.09 -2.90 -4.69
N VAL A 53 9.12 -2.06 -4.65
CA VAL A 53 9.07 -0.72 -4.06
C VAL A 53 9.67 0.33 -4.98
N PRO A 54 9.20 1.59 -4.89
CA PRO A 54 8.00 2.01 -4.17
C PRO A 54 6.72 1.51 -4.86
N THR A 55 5.69 1.17 -4.09
CA THR A 55 4.35 0.85 -4.61
C THR A 55 3.32 1.70 -3.88
N THR A 56 2.48 2.42 -4.61
CA THR A 56 1.43 3.27 -4.02
C THR A 56 0.05 2.66 -4.25
N LEU A 57 -0.77 2.63 -3.20
CA LEU A 57 -2.14 2.17 -3.22
C LEU A 57 -3.08 3.34 -2.91
N PHE A 58 -4.01 3.63 -3.81
CA PHE A 58 -5.18 4.41 -3.45
C PHE A 58 -6.25 3.47 -2.89
N ILE A 59 -6.85 3.86 -1.76
CA ILE A 59 -7.99 3.15 -1.17
C ILE A 59 -9.11 4.16 -0.99
N GLY A 60 -10.25 3.89 -1.61
CA GLY A 60 -11.43 4.73 -1.55
C GLY A 60 -12.70 3.90 -1.78
N LYS A 61 -13.75 4.16 -1.00
CA LYS A 61 -15.07 3.49 -1.13
C LYS A 61 -14.98 1.96 -1.12
N GLY A 62 -14.08 1.38 -0.31
CA GLY A 62 -13.89 -0.07 -0.20
C GLY A 62 -13.18 -0.72 -1.40
N LYS A 63 -12.71 0.09 -2.36
CA LYS A 63 -11.94 -0.34 -3.51
C LYS A 63 -10.51 0.18 -3.42
N MET A 64 -9.64 -0.47 -4.18
CA MET A 64 -8.22 -0.18 -4.26
C MET A 64 -7.80 -0.04 -5.71
N VAL A 65 -6.91 0.91 -5.96
CA VAL A 65 -6.20 1.10 -7.23
C VAL A 65 -4.71 1.13 -6.91
N ARG A 66 -3.91 0.48 -7.74
CA ARG A 66 -2.46 0.36 -7.56
C ARG A 66 -1.73 1.23 -8.57
N ASP A 67 -0.74 1.95 -8.10
CA ASP A 67 0.30 2.58 -8.90
C ASP A 67 1.62 1.83 -8.67
N THR A 68 2.13 1.22 -9.74
CA THR A 68 3.38 0.46 -9.78
C THR A 68 4.49 1.29 -10.43
N GLY A 69 4.67 2.53 -9.96
CA GLY A 69 5.79 3.39 -10.34
C GLY A 69 5.56 4.32 -11.53
N GLN A 70 4.30 4.64 -11.84
CA GLN A 70 3.97 5.72 -12.79
C GLN A 70 4.16 7.09 -12.16
N SER A 71 3.78 7.26 -10.88
CA SER A 71 3.94 8.55 -10.20
C SER A 71 5.34 8.74 -9.62
N LYS A 72 6.00 9.84 -10.02
CA LYS A 72 7.37 10.15 -9.61
C LYS A 72 7.50 11.49 -8.90
N ASP A 73 6.63 12.44 -9.21
CA ASP A 73 6.60 13.75 -8.58
C ASP A 73 5.23 14.09 -7.95
N ALA A 74 5.17 15.24 -7.29
CA ALA A 74 3.97 15.70 -6.58
C ALA A 74 2.74 15.77 -7.48
N SER A 75 2.91 16.27 -8.72
CA SER A 75 1.82 16.42 -9.68
C SER A 75 1.30 15.07 -10.17
N ASP A 76 2.20 14.10 -10.37
CA ASP A 76 1.81 12.75 -10.73
C ASP A 76 0.96 12.09 -9.64
N PHE A 77 1.28 12.32 -8.35
CA PHE A 77 0.51 11.75 -7.24
C PHE A 77 -0.89 12.35 -7.15
N VAL A 78 -1.01 13.67 -7.32
CA VAL A 78 -2.31 14.34 -7.38
C VAL A 78 -3.14 13.82 -8.55
N ASN A 79 -2.52 13.71 -9.74
CA ASN A 79 -3.19 13.16 -10.93
C ASN A 79 -3.62 11.70 -10.73
N PHE A 80 -2.76 10.87 -10.13
CA PHE A 80 -3.09 9.50 -9.78
C PHE A 80 -4.32 9.44 -8.86
N VAL A 81 -4.36 10.26 -7.81
CA VAL A 81 -5.51 10.29 -6.89
C VAL A 81 -6.79 10.74 -7.59
N ASN A 82 -6.73 11.78 -8.41
CA ASN A 82 -7.90 12.25 -9.17
C ASN A 82 -8.45 11.15 -10.09
N ASN A 83 -7.57 10.47 -10.84
CA ASN A 83 -7.95 9.35 -11.69
C ASN A 83 -8.46 8.15 -10.87
N ALA A 84 -7.81 7.86 -9.74
CA ALA A 84 -8.16 6.76 -8.86
C ALA A 84 -9.51 6.99 -8.17
N LEU A 85 -9.89 8.22 -7.84
CA LEU A 85 -11.20 8.56 -7.28
C LEU A 85 -12.34 8.19 -8.23
N GLU A 86 -12.15 8.41 -9.53
CA GLU A 86 -13.09 8.00 -10.58
C GLU A 86 -13.10 6.47 -10.75
N ALA A 87 -11.92 5.85 -10.80
CA ALA A 87 -11.75 4.41 -10.98
C ALA A 87 -12.12 3.56 -9.74
N SER A 88 -12.22 4.16 -8.55
CA SER A 88 -12.58 3.49 -7.29
C SER A 88 -14.03 2.98 -7.24
N THR A 89 -14.78 3.12 -8.33
CA THR A 89 -16.06 2.44 -8.54
C THR A 89 -15.89 1.02 -9.09
N VAL A 90 -14.79 0.74 -9.79
CA VAL A 90 -14.50 -0.53 -10.48
C VAL A 90 -13.20 -1.21 -10.06
N GLY A 91 -12.41 -0.59 -9.19
CA GLY A 91 -11.14 -1.13 -8.70
C GLY A 91 -11.23 -2.46 -7.95
N GLU A 92 -10.05 -3.00 -7.61
CA GLU A 92 -9.89 -4.24 -6.84
C GLU A 92 -10.54 -4.10 -5.46
N LYS A 93 -11.06 -5.19 -4.90
CA LYS A 93 -11.55 -5.17 -3.51
C LYS A 93 -10.36 -5.05 -2.56
N VAL A 94 -10.49 -4.21 -1.54
CA VAL A 94 -9.48 -4.14 -0.47
C VAL A 94 -9.41 -5.52 0.22
N PRO A 95 -8.23 -6.16 0.30
CA PRO A 95 -8.10 -7.46 0.95
C PRO A 95 -8.51 -7.36 2.43
N PRO A 96 -9.26 -8.32 2.97
CA PRO A 96 -9.68 -8.29 4.37
C PRO A 96 -8.48 -8.33 5.32
N GLU A 97 -8.68 -7.89 6.56
CA GLU A 97 -7.68 -8.10 7.59
C GLU A 97 -7.56 -9.59 7.91
N PRO A 98 -6.34 -10.11 8.14
CA PRO A 98 -6.18 -11.45 8.67
C PRO A 98 -6.91 -11.51 10.02
N SER A 99 -7.91 -12.37 10.13
CA SER A 99 -8.64 -12.54 11.39
C SER A 99 -7.73 -13.16 12.46
N MET A 100 -8.10 -13.02 13.74
CA MET A 100 -7.36 -13.68 14.82
C MET A 100 -7.34 -15.20 14.67
N VAL A 101 -8.39 -15.78 14.08
CA VAL A 101 -8.47 -17.23 13.80
C VAL A 101 -7.47 -17.61 12.70
N ASP A 102 -7.32 -16.79 11.65
CA ASP A 102 -6.33 -17.04 10.60
C ASP A 102 -4.89 -16.99 11.14
N LYS A 103 -4.61 -16.04 12.04
CA LYS A 103 -3.31 -15.94 12.71
C LYS A 103 -3.04 -17.16 13.61
N LEU A 104 -4.05 -17.65 14.31
CA LEU A 104 -3.97 -18.87 15.13
C LEU A 104 -3.70 -20.09 14.26
N LEU A 105 -4.42 -20.24 13.13
CA LEU A 105 -4.24 -21.33 12.18
C LEU A 105 -2.83 -21.33 11.56
N ASP A 106 -2.31 -20.16 11.16
CA ASP A 106 -0.95 -20.04 10.62
C ASP A 106 0.11 -20.41 11.68
N MET A 107 -0.08 -20.02 12.94
CA MET A 107 0.81 -20.40 14.04
C MET A 107 0.81 -21.92 14.29
N VAL A 108 -0.37 -22.54 14.35
CA VAL A 108 -0.52 -23.99 14.51
C VAL A 108 0.15 -24.73 13.34
N ARG A 109 -0.07 -24.28 12.10
CA ARG A 109 0.62 -24.84 10.92
C ARG A 109 2.13 -24.68 10.99
N GLY A 110 2.66 -23.57 11.51
CA GLY A 110 4.10 -23.39 11.70
C GLY A 110 4.71 -24.29 12.77
N ILE A 111 3.93 -24.65 13.79
CA ILE A 111 4.39 -25.53 14.89
C ILE A 111 4.32 -27.00 14.48
N PHE A 112 3.28 -27.41 13.74
CA PHE A 112 3.02 -28.81 13.40
C PHE A 112 3.37 -29.18 11.94
N GLY A 113 3.63 -28.20 11.07
CA GLY A 113 3.92 -28.37 9.64
C GLY A 113 5.42 -28.37 9.33
N SER A 114 6.13 -29.36 9.85
CA SER A 114 7.38 -29.89 9.26
C SER A 114 7.32 -31.41 9.26
N GLY A 115 6.15 -31.95 8.93
CA GLY A 115 5.94 -33.36 8.62
C GLY A 115 5.42 -33.47 7.20
N GLU A 116 6.33 -33.75 6.26
CA GLU A 116 5.98 -34.27 4.94
C GLU A 116 5.24 -35.61 5.11
N LEU A 117 4.12 -35.76 4.40
CA LEU A 117 3.55 -37.04 3.96
C LEU A 117 3.57 -37.03 2.43
#